data_AF-T1A2H1-F1
#
_entry.id   AF-T1A2H1-F1
#
_cell.length_a   1.000
_cell.length_b   1.000
_cell.length_c   1.000
_cell.angle_alpha   90.00
_cell.angle_beta   90.00
_cell.angle_gamma   90.00
#
_symmetry.space_group_name_H-M   'P 1'
#
loop_
_entity.id
_entity.type
_entity.pdbx_description
1 polymer ?
#
loop_
_entity_poly.entity_id
_entity_poly.type
_entity_poly.pdbx_seq_one_letter_code
_entity_poly.pdbx_strand_id
1 'polypeptide(L)'
;MGALGGLCQVVLTMEFTLLLYFNQQKKVARLAWVLFLLNGSLTSFAIFLSPRFEGFGYLSACLFSAVYGYLLLDQGVNDFEFTVFMQPPDYL
;
A
#
# COMPACT_ATOMS: atom_id res chain seq x y z
N MET A 1 -12.63 -12.60 10.53
CA MET A 1 -11.39 -12.17 9.83
C MET A 1 -11.62 -10.98 8.90
N GLY A 2 -12.70 -10.94 8.11
CA GLY A 2 -12.99 -9.81 7.21
C GLY A 2 -12.97 -8.42 7.86
N ALA A 3 -13.46 -8.28 9.10
CA ALA A 3 -13.41 -7.00 9.83
C ALA A 3 -11.97 -6.52 10.12
N LEU A 4 -11.07 -7.43 10.49
CA LEU A 4 -9.64 -7.10 10.68
C LEU A 4 -8.98 -6.74 9.34
N GLY A 5 -9.34 -7.44 8.27
CA GLY A 5 -8.88 -7.10 6.92
C GLY A 5 -9.35 -5.71 6.50
N GLY A 6 -10.59 -5.35 6.83
CA GLY A 6 -11.13 -4.00 6.63
C GLY A 6 -10.35 -2.93 7.37
N LEU A 7 -9.95 -3.17 8.62
CA LEU A 7 -9.09 -2.23 9.37
C LEU A 7 -7.72 -2.05 8.69
N CYS A 8 -7.07 -3.13 8.25
CA CYS A 8 -5.83 -3.02 7.49
C CYS A 8 -6.03 -2.28 6.16
N GLN A 9 -7.18 -2.47 5.50
CA GLN A 9 -7.49 -1.75 4.27
C GLN A 9 -7.65 -0.24 4.51
N VAL A 10 -8.20 0.18 5.66
CA VAL A 10 -8.27 1.59 6.02
C VAL A 10 -6.85 2.19 6.11
N VAL A 11 -5.93 1.49 6.77
CA VAL A 11 -4.51 1.91 6.85
C VAL A 11 -3.88 2.02 5.47
N LEU A 12 -4.03 0.99 4.63
CA LEU A 12 -3.58 1.02 3.24
C LEU A 12 -4.15 2.19 2.44
N THR A 13 -5.43 2.50 2.66
CA THR A 13 -6.11 3.60 1.98
C THR A 13 -5.49 4.94 2.39
N MET A 14 -5.15 5.11 3.67
CA MET A 14 -4.42 6.29 4.14
C MET A 14 -3.06 6.40 3.46
N GLU A 15 -2.29 5.31 3.35
CA GLU A 15 -1.01 5.29 2.65
C GLU A 15 -1.15 5.68 1.17
N PHE A 16 -2.16 5.16 0.48
CA PHE A 16 -2.47 5.55 -0.89
C PHE A 16 -2.76 7.05 -1.00
N THR A 17 -3.59 7.59 -0.11
CA THR A 17 -3.92 9.01 -0.10
C THR A 17 -2.70 9.88 0.14
N LEU A 18 -1.82 9.52 1.08
CA LEU A 18 -0.59 10.27 1.36
C LEU A 18 0.40 10.21 0.20
N LEU A 19 0.61 9.05 -0.41
CA LEU A 19 1.48 8.95 -1.58
C LEU A 19 0.95 9.73 -2.78
N LEU A 20 -0.38 9.76 -2.98
CA LEU A 20 -1.01 10.61 -4.00
C LEU A 20 -0.83 12.10 -3.66
N TYR A 21 -0.95 12.47 -2.39
CA TYR A 21 -0.72 13.84 -1.92
C TYR A 21 0.71 14.31 -2.20
N PHE A 22 1.71 13.45 -2.03
CA PHE A 22 3.10 13.73 -2.42
C PHE A 22 3.37 13.65 -3.92
N ASN A 23 2.33 13.52 -4.76
CA ASN A 23 2.43 13.35 -6.22
C ASN A 23 3.26 12.11 -6.66
N GLN A 24 3.33 11.08 -5.82
CA GLN A 24 4.11 9.85 -6.07
C GLN A 24 3.28 8.78 -6.80
N GLN A 25 2.65 9.15 -7.92
CA GLN A 25 1.74 8.26 -8.68
C GLN A 25 2.37 6.93 -9.08
N LYS A 26 3.67 6.92 -9.40
CA LYS A 26 4.41 5.68 -9.73
C LYS A 26 4.58 4.74 -8.54
N LYS A 27 4.68 5.26 -7.32
CA LYS A 27 4.77 4.46 -6.08
C LYS A 27 3.39 3.90 -5.72
N VAL A 28 2.35 4.72 -5.89
CA VAL A 28 0.94 4.31 -5.74
C VAL A 28 0.59 3.17 -6.70
N ALA A 29 0.92 3.29 -7.99
CA ALA A 29 0.65 2.24 -8.97
C ALA A 29 1.35 0.91 -8.59
N ARG A 30 2.59 0.99 -8.09
CA ARG A 30 3.33 -0.20 -7.60
C ARG A 30 2.63 -0.82 -6.38
N LEU A 31 2.22 -0.02 -5.40
CA LEU A 31 1.50 -0.50 -4.22
C LEU A 31 0.17 -1.17 -4.59
N ALA A 32 -0.59 -0.58 -5.52
CA ALA A 32 -1.83 -1.15 -6.03
C ALA A 32 -1.61 -2.49 -6.72
N TRP A 33 -0.56 -2.60 -7.54
CA TRP A 33 -0.17 -3.85 -8.19
C TRP A 33 0.20 -4.93 -7.17
N VAL A 34 0.98 -4.59 -6.14
CA VAL A 34 1.36 -5.53 -5.08
C VAL A 34 0.13 -6.02 -4.33
N LEU A 35 -0.80 -5.12 -3.98
CA LEU A 35 -2.06 -5.50 -3.33
C LEU A 35 -2.89 -6.43 -4.21
N PHE A 36 -3.03 -6.12 -5.49
CA PHE A 36 -3.79 -6.95 -6.43
C PHE A 36 -3.20 -8.36 -6.54
N LEU A 37 -1.89 -8.48 -6.73
CA LEU A 37 -1.20 -9.76 -6.86
C LEU A 37 -1.24 -10.58 -5.57
N LEU A 38 -0.98 -9.95 -4.42
CA LEU A 38 -1.03 -10.63 -3.12
C LEU A 38 -2.46 -11.07 -2.79
N ASN A 39 -3.45 -10.21 -3.00
CA ASN A 39 -4.84 -10.55 -2.73
C ASN A 39 -5.32 -11.69 -3.62
N GLY A 40 -5.05 -11.64 -4.93
CA GLY A 40 -5.41 -12.72 -5.85
C GLY A 40 -4.74 -14.05 -5.47
N SER A 41 -3.41 -14.05 -5.29
CA SER A 41 -2.67 -15.28 -4.99
C SER A 41 -3.02 -15.89 -3.63
N LEU A 42 -3.06 -15.08 -2.57
CA LEU A 42 -3.33 -15.56 -1.21
C LEU A 42 -4.80 -15.96 -1.04
N THR A 43 -5.73 -15.26 -1.69
CA THR A 43 -7.15 -15.64 -1.65
C THR A 43 -7.39 -16.93 -2.41
N SER A 44 -6.83 -17.10 -3.61
CA SER A 44 -6.92 -18.36 -4.35
C SER A 44 -6.31 -19.53 -3.56
N PHE A 45 -5.15 -19.33 -2.93
CA PHE A 45 -4.52 -20.35 -2.09
C PHE A 45 -5.36 -20.71 -0.86
N ALA A 46 -5.95 -19.72 -0.18
CA ALA A 46 -6.81 -19.95 0.97
C ALA A 46 -8.08 -20.73 0.60
N ILE A 47 -8.70 -20.41 -0.53
CA ILE A 47 -9.90 -21.12 -1.04
C ILE A 47 -9.55 -22.57 -1.39
N PHE A 48 -8.40 -22.80 -2.05
CA PHE A 48 -7.93 -24.15 -2.38
C PHE A 48 -7.72 -25.02 -1.13
N LEU A 49 -7.23 -24.42 -0.04
CA LEU A 49 -6.95 -25.15 1.20
C LEU A 49 -8.23 -25.55 1.94
N SER A 50 -9.16 -24.62 2.16
CA SER A 50 -10.51 -24.89 2.68
C SER A 50 -11.38 -23.64 2.65
N PRO A 51 -12.69 -23.76 2.39
CA PRO A 51 -13.65 -22.65 2.52
C PRO A 51 -13.68 -22.00 3.91
N ARG A 52 -13.24 -22.71 4.97
CA ARG A 52 -13.16 -22.13 6.32
C ARG A 52 -12.11 -21.03 6.47
N PHE A 53 -11.12 -20.95 5.57
CA PHE A 53 -10.10 -19.90 5.57
C PHE A 53 -10.51 -18.67 4.73
N GLU A 54 -11.78 -18.58 4.38
CA GLU A 54 -12.32 -17.41 3.68
C GLU A 54 -12.03 -16.12 4.47
N GLY A 55 -11.49 -15.12 3.78
CA GLY A 55 -11.05 -13.85 4.36
C GLY A 55 -9.66 -13.86 5.00
N PHE A 56 -9.01 -15.01 5.19
CA PHE A 56 -7.64 -15.08 5.70
C PHE A 56 -6.63 -14.62 4.64
N GLY A 57 -6.84 -15.01 3.38
CA GLY A 57 -6.03 -14.53 2.23
C GLY A 57 -6.14 -13.02 2.02
N TYR A 58 -7.33 -12.46 2.22
CA TYR A 58 -7.56 -11.02 2.17
C TYR A 58 -6.82 -10.27 3.29
N LEU A 59 -6.96 -10.75 4.53
CA LEU A 59 -6.30 -10.16 5.69
C LEU A 59 -4.77 -10.16 5.51
N SER A 60 -4.19 -11.30 5.12
CA SER A 60 -2.74 -11.40 4.93
C SER A 60 -2.25 -10.53 3.78
N ALA A 61 -2.98 -10.48 2.66
CA ALA A 61 -2.65 -9.59 1.55
C ALA A 61 -2.63 -8.12 1.97
N CYS A 62 -3.66 -7.65 2.68
CA CYS A 62 -3.68 -6.28 3.20
C CYS A 62 -2.53 -6.00 4.17
N LEU A 63 -2.18 -6.95 5.02
CA LEU A 63 -1.11 -6.77 6.00
C LEU A 63 0.27 -6.65 5.32
N PHE A 64 0.58 -7.53 4.38
CA PHE A 64 1.83 -7.46 3.62
C PHE A 64 1.89 -6.20 2.74
N SER A 65 0.78 -5.83 2.10
CA SER A 65 0.71 -4.61 1.31
C SER A 65 0.86 -3.35 2.15
N ALA A 66 0.30 -3.30 3.37
CA ALA A 66 0.48 -2.16 4.28
C ALA A 66 1.95 -2.01 4.69
N VAL A 67 2.63 -3.10 5.04
CA VAL A 67 4.08 -3.05 5.36
C VAL A 67 4.89 -2.52 4.17
N TYR A 68 4.57 -2.95 2.95
CA TYR A 68 5.23 -2.45 1.76
C TYR A 68 4.88 -0.98 1.46
N GLY A 69 3.63 -0.58 1.66
CA GLY A 69 3.15 0.79 1.51
C GLY A 69 3.82 1.75 2.47
N TYR A 70 4.02 1.35 3.73
CA TYR A 70 4.79 2.11 4.71
C TYR A 70 6.23 2.40 4.23
N LEU A 71 6.93 1.41 3.68
CA LEU A 71 8.29 1.62 3.15
C LEU A 71 8.31 2.58 1.95
N LEU A 72 7.29 2.50 1.08
CA LEU A 72 7.15 3.45 -0.04
C LEU A 72 6.81 4.86 0.44
N LEU A 73 6.02 4.97 1.49
CA LEU A 73 5.63 6.23 2.10
C LEU A 73 6.83 6.94 2.70
N ASP A 74 7.67 6.22 3.46
CA ASP A 74 8.93 6.75 4.02
C ASP A 74 9.83 7.33 2.90
N GLN A 75 10.00 6.59 1.80
CA GLN A 75 10.70 7.11 0.63
C GLN A 75 9.98 8.30 -0.01
N GLY A 76 8.64 8.30 -0.03
CA GLY A 76 7.82 9.38 -0.60
C GLY A 76 7.96 10.69 0.17
N VAL A 77 8.01 10.63 1.50
CA VAL A 77 8.23 11.77 2.38
C VAL A 77 9.63 12.37 2.15
N ASN A 78 10.66 11.53 2.13
CA ASN A 78 12.03 11.99 1.88
C ASN A 78 12.17 12.70 0.51
N ASP A 79 11.60 12.13 -0.56
CA ASP A 79 11.61 12.75 -1.89
C ASP A 79 10.85 14.09 -1.91
N PHE A 80 9.73 14.16 -1.19
CA PHE A 80 8.92 15.37 -1.07
C PHE A 80 9.66 16.48 -0.32
N GLU A 81 10.27 16.17 0.83
CA GLU A 81 11.07 17.12 1.60
C GLU A 81 12.24 17.67 0.79
N PHE A 82 12.95 16.81 0.06
CA PHE A 82 14.03 17.24 -0.83
C PHE A 82 13.52 18.22 -1.90
N THR A 83 12.40 17.90 -2.54
CA THR A 83 11.83 18.74 -3.60
C THR A 83 11.37 20.10 -3.07
N VAL A 84 10.70 20.13 -1.91
CA VAL A 84 10.10 21.36 -1.38
C VAL A 84 11.11 22.25 -0.67
N PHE A 85 12.04 21.67 0.09
CA PHE A 85 12.93 22.44 0.97
C PHE A 85 14.36 22.56 0.45
N MET A 86 14.82 21.64 -0.41
CA MET A 86 16.19 21.66 -0.93
C MET A 86 16.29 22.17 -2.37
N GLN A 87 15.17 22.47 -3.06
CA GLN A 87 15.25 23.23 -4.30
C GLN A 87 15.70 24.66 -3.98
N PRO A 88 16.90 25.07 -4.41
CA PRO A 88 17.25 26.49 -4.35
C PRO A 88 16.24 27.27 -5.20
N PRO A 89 15.84 28.49 -4.80
CA PRO A 89 15.01 29.31 -5.65
C PRO A 89 15.72 29.46 -6.99
N ASP A 90 15.07 29.05 -8.08
CA ASP A 90 15.57 29.29 -9.41
C ASP A 90 15.74 30.81 -9.56
N TYR A 91 17.01 31.25 -9.58
CA TYR A 91 17.37 32.63 -9.89
C TYR A 91 17.10 32.84 -11.39
N LEU A 92 15.86 33.22 -11.72
CA LEU A 92 15.49 33.83 -13.00
C LEU A 92 14.99 35.25 -12.75
#